data_AF-A0AAU3GHB2-F1
#
_entry.id   AF-A0AAU3GHB2-F1
#
_cell.length_a   1.000
_cell.length_b   1.000
_cell.length_c   1.000
_cell.angle_alpha   90.00
_cell.angle_beta   90.00
_cell.angle_gamma   90.00
#
_symmetry.space_group_name_H-M   'P 1'
#
loop_
_entity.id
_entity.type
_entity.pdbx_description
1 polymer ?
#
loop_
_entity_poly.entity_id
_entity_poly.type
_entity_poly.pdbx_seq_one_letter_code
_entity_poly.pdbx_strand_id
1 'polypeptide(L)' 'MTDEVGVVTGDLTVVTELIGDQAHIRVQYTGAEEWYTVTGGPLKGVAGDQRRLHAAMVRAVQNGLPEGLEGVELD' A
#
# COMPACT_ATOMS: atom_id res chain seq x y z
N MET A 1 -8.27 21.52 12.57
CA MET A 1 -6.87 21.05 12.38
C MET A 1 -7.00 19.81 11.52
N THR A 2 -6.78 19.96 10.22
CA THR A 2 -6.66 18.86 9.23
C THR A 2 -5.30 18.20 9.46
N ASP A 3 -5.05 16.91 9.26
CA ASP A 3 -5.55 15.94 8.28
C ASP A 3 -6.37 14.80 8.91
N GLU A 4 -7.31 14.29 8.14
CA GLU A 4 -8.22 13.22 8.55
C GLU A 4 -7.51 11.87 8.78
N VAL A 5 -7.74 11.37 10.00
CA VAL A 5 -7.81 9.95 10.44
C VAL A 5 -6.48 9.22 10.64
N GLY A 6 -6.17 9.02 11.93
CA GLY A 6 -5.09 8.19 12.43
C GLY A 6 -5.21 6.71 12.05
N VAL A 7 -4.15 5.96 12.37
CA VAL A 7 -3.96 4.51 12.18
C VAL A 7 -5.21 3.81 11.66
N VAL A 8 -5.23 3.50 10.36
CA VAL A 8 -6.30 2.70 9.76
C VAL A 8 -6.33 1.37 10.51
N THR A 9 -7.36 1.16 11.32
CA THR A 9 -7.52 0.00 12.20
C THR A 9 -8.77 -0.78 11.80
N GLY A 10 -8.67 -2.10 11.74
CA GLY A 10 -9.76 -3.00 11.32
C GLY A 10 -9.39 -3.89 10.15
N ASP A 11 -10.39 -4.59 9.60
CA ASP A 11 -10.21 -5.50 8.46
C ASP A 11 -10.11 -4.70 7.16
N LEU A 12 -8.95 -4.78 6.49
CA LEU A 12 -8.70 -4.08 5.24
C LEU A 12 -8.54 -5.05 4.07
N THR A 13 -9.16 -4.69 2.96
CA THR A 13 -8.83 -5.24 1.66
C THR A 13 -7.71 -4.40 1.05
N VAL A 14 -6.63 -5.06 0.63
CA VAL A 14 -5.49 -4.42 -0.05
C VAL A 14 -5.48 -4.83 -1.51
N VAL A 15 -5.34 -3.87 -2.41
CA VAL A 15 -5.14 -4.10 -3.84
C VAL A 15 -3.81 -3.49 -4.25
N THR A 16 -3.02 -4.28 -4.97
CA THR A 16 -1.75 -3.85 -5.57
C THR A 16 -1.86 -3.93 -7.08
N GLU A 17 -1.74 -2.78 -7.73
CA GLU A 17 -1.73 -2.66 -9.19
C GLU A 17 -0.32 -2.31 -9.67
N LEU A 18 0.15 -3.02 -10.69
CA LEU A 18 1.41 -2.73 -11.37
C LEU A 18 1.13 -1.99 -12.67
N ILE A 19 1.71 -0.80 -12.80
CA ILE A 19 1.61 0.04 -14.00
C ILE A 19 3.04 0.39 -14.44
N GLY A 20 3.53 -0.31 -15.45
CA GLY A 20 4.94 -0.19 -15.85
C GLY A 20 5.87 -0.66 -14.73
N ASP A 21 6.76 0.21 -14.27
CA ASP A 21 7.67 0.00 -13.14
C ASP A 21 7.12 0.54 -11.81
N GLN A 22 5.83 0.92 -11.79
CA GLN A 22 5.17 1.54 -10.66
C GLN A 22 4.19 0.59 -9.96
N ALA A 23 4.21 0.58 -8.64
CA ALA A 23 3.22 -0.11 -7.82
C ALA A 23 2.26 0.88 -7.15
N HIS A 24 0.98 0.76 -7.48
CA HIS A 24 -0.11 1.50 -6.88
C HIS A 24 -0.79 0.64 -5.82
N ILE A 25 -1.02 1.24 -4.66
CA ILE A 25 -1.65 0.54 -3.53
C ILE A 25 -2.91 1.28 -3.16
N ARG A 26 -4.01 0.54 -3.17
CA ARG A 26 -5.30 1.01 -2.66
C ARG A 26 -5.75 0.09 -1.55
N VAL A 27 -6.36 0.69 -0.54
CA VAL A 27 -6.95 -0.01 0.59
C VAL A 27 -8.39 0.38 0.72
N GLN A 28 -9.17 -0.51 1.29
CA GLN A 28 -10.57 -0.29 1.59
C GLN A 28 -10.88 -1.01 2.89
N TYR A 29 -11.74 -0.43 3.72
CA TYR A 29 -12.39 -1.19 4.79
C TYR A 29 -13.20 -2.32 4.19
N THR A 30 -12.95 -3.55 4.60
CA THR A 30 -13.55 -4.74 3.99
C THR A 30 -15.08 -4.61 3.95
N GLY A 31 -15.65 -4.61 2.74
CA GLY A 31 -17.10 -4.46 2.52
C GLY A 31 -17.60 -3.02 2.37
N ALA A 32 -16.73 -2.01 2.47
CA ALA A 32 -17.07 -0.64 2.08
C ALA A 32 -17.14 -0.51 0.55
N GLU A 33 -17.60 0.65 0.07
CA GLU A 33 -17.61 0.99 -1.36
C GLU A 33 -16.41 1.86 -1.75
N GLU A 34 -15.84 2.58 -0.77
CA GLU A 34 -14.77 3.54 -0.98
C GLU A 34 -13.40 2.89 -0.92
N TRP A 35 -12.54 3.29 -1.85
CA TRP A 35 -11.13 2.91 -1.91
C TRP A 35 -10.27 4.14 -1.65
N TYR A 36 -9.24 3.97 -0.83
CA TYR A 36 -8.28 4.99 -0.47
C TYR A 36 -6.92 4.63 -1.03
N THR A 37 -6.23 5.61 -1.62
CA THR A 37 -4.83 5.43 -2.00
C THR A 37 -3.95 5.53 -0.77
N VAL A 38 -3.03 4.61 -0.62
CA VAL A 38 -2.06 4.65 0.49
C VAL A 38 -1.10 5.82 0.29
N THR A 39 -0.94 6.65 1.33
CA THR A 39 0.03 7.73 1.38
C THR A 39 1.45 7.18 1.26
N GLY A 40 2.29 7.81 0.43
CA GLY A 40 3.66 7.35 0.13
C GLY A 40 3.82 6.52 -1.14
N GLY A 41 2.75 6.32 -1.93
CA GLY A 41 2.80 5.72 -3.26
C GLY A 41 2.66 6.73 -4.42
N PRO A 42 2.87 6.30 -5.69
CA PRO A 42 3.22 4.96 -6.13
C PRO A 42 4.72 4.63 -5.97
N LEU A 43 5.04 3.36 -5.75
CA LEU A 43 6.42 2.90 -5.59
C LEU A 43 7.07 2.75 -6.95
N LYS A 44 8.23 3.35 -7.15
CA LYS A 44 8.97 3.30 -8.41
C LYS A 44 10.04 2.22 -8.40
N GLY A 45 10.48 1.79 -9.58
CA GLY A 45 11.56 0.81 -9.71
C GLY A 45 11.17 -0.59 -9.25
N VAL A 46 9.87 -0.88 -9.19
CA VAL A 46 9.38 -2.19 -8.80
C VAL A 46 9.50 -3.12 -10.00
N ALA A 47 10.59 -3.88 -10.02
CA ALA A 47 10.79 -4.99 -10.95
C ALA A 47 10.72 -6.30 -10.15
N GLY A 48 9.83 -7.22 -10.52
CA GLY A 48 9.78 -8.53 -9.85
C GLY A 48 8.40 -9.20 -9.84
N ASP A 49 8.29 -10.23 -8.99
CA ASP A 49 7.07 -11.02 -8.82
C ASP A 49 5.97 -10.22 -8.11
N GLN A 50 4.84 -10.01 -8.79
CA GLN A 50 3.69 -9.26 -8.28
C GLN A 50 3.15 -9.83 -6.94
N ARG A 51 3.22 -11.14 -6.69
CA ARG A 51 2.78 -11.72 -5.41
C ARG A 51 3.74 -11.37 -4.28
N ARG A 52 5.05 -11.37 -4.53
CA ARG A 52 6.04 -10.95 -3.52
C ARG A 52 5.82 -9.49 -3.13
N LEU A 53 5.64 -8.64 -4.15
CA LEU A 53 5.31 -7.24 -3.95
C LEU A 53 4.03 -7.07 -3.13
N HIS A 54 2.95 -7.74 -3.54
CA HIS A 54 1.67 -7.66 -2.83
C HIS A 54 1.81 -8.08 -1.36
N ALA A 55 2.54 -9.17 -1.09
CA ALA A 55 2.80 -9.62 0.28
C ALA A 55 3.61 -8.60 1.10
N ALA A 56 4.61 -7.96 0.50
CA ALA A 56 5.38 -6.89 1.15
C ALA A 56 4.47 -5.69 1.48
N MET A 57 3.55 -5.31 0.58
CA MET A 57 2.61 -4.21 0.80
C MET A 57 1.59 -4.51 1.89
N VAL A 58 1.04 -5.73 1.94
CA VAL A 58 0.16 -6.15 3.03
C VAL A 58 0.87 -6.01 4.38
N ARG A 59 2.14 -6.44 4.47
CA ARG A 59 2.93 -6.28 5.70
C ARG A 59 3.17 -4.81 6.05
N ALA A 60 3.48 -3.95 5.08
CA ALA A 60 3.67 -2.52 5.32
C ALA A 60 2.39 -1.87 5.88
N VAL A 61 1.24 -2.17 5.28
CA VAL A 61 -0.08 -1.72 5.75
C VAL A 61 -0.34 -2.20 7.19
N GLN A 62 -0.08 -3.47 7.49
CA GLN A 62 -0.27 -4.04 8.83
C GLN A 62 0.60 -3.39 9.92
N ASN A 63 1.76 -2.85 9.56
CA ASN A 63 2.68 -2.19 10.50
C ASN A 63 2.45 -0.68 10.61
N GLY A 64 1.40 -0.14 9.99
CA GLY A 64 0.97 1.25 10.19
C GLY A 64 1.78 2.30 9.42
N LEU A 65 2.35 1.94 8.26
CA LEU A 65 3.00 2.81 7.26
C LEU A 65 3.60 4.11 7.85
N PRO A 66 4.84 4.07 8.36
CA PRO A 66 5.61 5.30 8.48
C PRO A 66 5.90 5.83 7.06
N GLU A 67 6.06 7.14 6.89
CA GLU A 67 6.69 7.72 5.71
C GLU A 67 7.94 6.89 5.35
N GLY A 68 7.91 6.12 4.25
CA GLY A 68 9.02 5.21 3.98
C GLY A 68 8.66 3.99 3.16
N LEU A 69 8.48 4.19 1.86
CA LEU A 69 8.73 3.14 0.87
C LEU A 69 9.75 3.64 -0.18
N GLU A 70 10.61 4.58 0.20
CA GLU A 70 11.87 4.83 -0.50
C GLU A 70 12.82 3.67 -0.17
N GLY A 71 13.09 2.80 -1.14
CA GLY A 71 14.14 1.77 -1.01
C GLY A 71 13.69 0.36 -0.56
N VAL A 72 12.48 -0.09 -0.89
CA VAL A 72 12.16 -1.53 -0.77
C VAL A 72 12.95 -2.31 -1.82
N GLU A 73 14.14 -2.79 -1.47
CA GLU A 73 14.85 -3.82 -2.25
C GLU A 73 14.10 -5.15 -2.14
N LEU A 74 13.63 -5.64 -3.28
CA LEU A 74 13.08 -6.98 -3.42
C LEU A 74 14.25 -7.92 -3.72
N ASP A 75 14.78 -8.58 -2.68
CA ASP A 75 15.75 -9.68 -2.79
C ASP A 75 15.13 -10.94 -3.47
#